data_AF-A0A285REK9-F1
#
_entry.id   AF-A0A285REK9-F1
#
_cell.length_a   1.000
_cell.length_b   1.000
_cell.length_c   1.000
_cell.angle_alpha   90.00
_cell.angle_beta   90.00
_cell.angle_gamma   90.00
#
_symmetry.space_group_name_H-M   'P 1'
#
loop_
_entity.id
_entity.type
_entity.pdbx_description
1 polymer ?
#
loop_
_entity_poly.entity_id
_entity_poly.type
_entity_poly.pdbx_seq_one_letter_code
_entity_poly.pdbx_strand_id
1 'polypeptide(L)'
;MGLVDDEIKEISAENFAKLDKANITIVDLREPDEVLVHELPGSINIPFSKIGTDLKNVPKEKPVYVICRTGDLSEEIVEILQDRGYDATNVIGGYDAYKEFASVEKVEKQALFIDAKNLRCPGPIVKVADTLRTLQNESTVNVEATEDAFASDIKVWCERTGNSLDSLEIQDGIIKAKITKKDKLQVSNVATDSANNDKTFIVFSGDLDKTIASFIMANGAAALGRNVTMFFTFWGLNILRSAKKAKVRKDFIEKMFGFMMPRGTKKLGLSRMNMFGAGPKMIRWIMKRKGISSLEELIESAKEHGVRLVACQMSMDIMGIRQEELIDGVELGGVATFIGAGEKSDISLFI
;
A
#
# COMPACT_ATOMS: atom_id res chain seq x y z
N MET A 1 -11.70 -59.24 37.42
CA MET A 1 -10.93 -57.98 37.34
C MET A 1 -11.85 -57.02 36.62
N GLY A 2 -12.51 -56.11 37.36
CA GLY A 2 -13.52 -55.22 36.80
C GLY A 2 -12.83 -54.20 35.90
N LEU A 3 -13.26 -54.12 34.64
CA LEU A 3 -12.96 -52.98 33.78
C LEU A 3 -13.78 -51.82 34.34
N VAL A 4 -13.11 -50.86 34.95
CA VAL A 4 -13.72 -49.55 35.22
C VAL A 4 -13.62 -48.82 33.88
N ASP A 5 -14.75 -48.60 33.22
CA ASP A 5 -14.84 -47.60 32.14
C ASP A 5 -14.60 -46.25 32.81
N ASP A 6 -13.34 -45.84 32.95
CA ASP A 6 -13.01 -44.45 33.27
C ASP A 6 -13.29 -43.64 32.00
N GLU A 7 -14.41 -42.91 32.04
CA GLU A 7 -14.91 -42.09 30.94
C GLU A 7 -13.83 -41.05 30.55
N ILE A 8 -13.27 -41.18 29.34
CA ILE A 8 -12.24 -40.27 28.82
C ILE A 8 -12.81 -38.85 28.80
N LYS A 9 -12.05 -37.86 29.28
CA LYS A 9 -12.50 -36.47 29.25
C LYS A 9 -12.40 -35.96 27.83
N GLU A 10 -13.50 -35.44 27.32
CA GLU A 10 -13.56 -34.89 25.97
C GLU A 10 -14.14 -33.48 25.92
N ILE A 11 -13.76 -32.73 24.88
CA ILE A 11 -14.34 -31.43 24.53
C ILE A 11 -14.59 -31.36 23.03
N SER A 12 -15.74 -30.78 22.64
CA SER A 12 -15.99 -30.49 21.23
C SER A 12 -15.03 -29.43 20.69
N ALA A 13 -14.68 -29.52 19.41
CA ALA A 13 -13.84 -28.53 18.73
C ALA A 13 -14.39 -27.09 18.88
N GLU A 14 -15.72 -26.91 18.85
CA GLU A 14 -16.37 -25.61 19.06
C GLU A 14 -16.10 -25.04 20.46
N ASN A 15 -16.27 -25.86 21.50
CA ASN A 15 -16.03 -25.42 22.88
C ASN A 15 -14.54 -25.22 23.14
N PHE A 16 -13.69 -26.06 22.58
CA PHE A 16 -12.24 -25.88 22.62
C PHE A 16 -11.82 -24.56 21.98
N ALA A 17 -12.42 -24.17 20.85
CA ALA A 17 -12.12 -22.90 20.19
C ALA A 17 -12.41 -21.67 21.08
N LYS A 18 -13.42 -21.77 21.96
CA LYS A 18 -13.84 -20.69 22.88
C LYS A 18 -13.04 -20.62 24.19
N LEU A 19 -12.14 -21.56 24.46
CA LEU A 19 -11.34 -21.56 25.69
C LEU A 19 -10.26 -20.48 25.68
N ASP A 20 -10.05 -19.85 26.84
CA ASP A 20 -8.90 -18.98 27.07
C ASP A 20 -7.60 -19.81 27.10
N LYS A 21 -6.81 -19.67 26.03
CA LYS A 21 -5.57 -20.42 25.84
C LYS A 21 -4.47 -20.07 26.85
N ALA A 22 -4.57 -18.93 27.55
CA ALA A 22 -3.58 -18.52 28.54
C ALA A 22 -3.57 -19.44 29.79
N ASN A 23 -4.68 -20.12 30.08
CA ASN A 23 -4.89 -20.89 31.31
C ASN A 23 -4.83 -22.41 31.11
N ILE A 24 -4.50 -22.86 29.91
CA ILE A 24 -4.42 -24.29 29.58
C ILE A 24 -3.06 -24.62 28.94
N THR A 25 -2.73 -25.90 28.89
CA THR A 25 -1.64 -26.44 28.08
C THR A 25 -2.24 -27.13 26.87
N ILE A 26 -1.73 -26.87 25.67
CA ILE A 26 -2.18 -27.56 24.46
C ILE A 26 -1.03 -28.43 23.94
N VAL A 27 -1.29 -29.72 23.72
CA VAL A 27 -0.33 -30.67 23.16
C VAL A 27 -0.80 -31.07 21.77
N ASP A 28 0.00 -30.74 20.76
CA ASP A 28 -0.30 -31.03 19.35
C ASP A 28 0.52 -32.22 18.86
N LEU A 29 -0.16 -33.33 18.58
CA LEU A 29 0.44 -34.61 18.18
C LEU A 29 0.71 -34.71 16.68
N ARG A 30 0.33 -33.70 15.89
CA ARG A 30 0.57 -33.69 14.44
C ARG A 30 2.06 -33.67 14.13
N GLU A 31 2.43 -34.18 12.96
CA GLU A 31 3.82 -34.15 12.54
C GLU A 31 4.26 -32.70 12.24
N PRO A 32 5.57 -32.36 12.38
CA PRO A 32 6.03 -30.97 12.30
C PRO A 32 5.69 -30.27 10.98
N ASP A 33 5.63 -30.99 9.86
CA ASP A 33 5.23 -30.46 8.56
C ASP A 33 3.76 -30.05 8.52
N GLU A 34 2.87 -30.76 9.21
CA GLU A 34 1.45 -30.38 9.34
C GLU A 34 1.28 -29.11 10.19
N VAL A 35 2.06 -28.99 11.27
CA VAL A 35 2.05 -27.81 12.15
C VAL A 35 2.64 -26.57 11.47
N LEU A 36 3.70 -26.74 10.66
CA LEU A 36 4.33 -25.64 9.93
C LEU A 36 3.38 -24.95 8.95
N VAL A 37 2.50 -25.71 8.30
CA VAL A 37 1.51 -25.16 7.35
C VAL A 37 0.33 -24.55 8.10
N HIS A 38 -0.07 -25.17 9.20
CA HIS A 38 -1.29 -24.86 9.94
C HIS A 38 -1.04 -24.93 11.45
N GLU A 39 -0.47 -23.85 11.98
CA GLU A 39 -0.09 -23.75 13.39
C GLU A 39 -1.30 -23.57 14.31
N LEU A 40 -1.23 -24.18 15.50
CA LEU A 40 -2.15 -23.92 16.60
C LEU A 40 -1.42 -23.03 17.64
N PRO A 41 -1.73 -21.73 17.73
CA PRO A 41 -0.95 -20.81 18.57
C PRO A 41 -0.86 -21.24 20.04
N GLY A 42 0.35 -21.26 20.57
CA GLY A 42 0.62 -21.63 21.96
C GLY A 42 0.59 -23.13 22.25
N SER A 43 0.47 -23.98 21.22
CA SER A 43 0.60 -25.43 21.39
C SER A 43 2.06 -25.87 21.53
N ILE A 44 2.25 -26.93 22.31
CA ILE A 44 3.50 -27.67 22.40
C ILE A 44 3.38 -28.82 21.40
N ASN A 45 4.12 -28.74 20.29
CA ASN A 45 4.14 -29.84 19.33
C ASN A 45 4.98 -31.00 19.87
N ILE A 46 4.33 -32.14 20.08
CA ILE A 46 4.95 -33.42 20.44
C ILE A 46 4.46 -34.44 19.40
N PRO A 47 5.15 -34.60 18.27
CA PRO A 47 4.71 -35.49 17.20
C PRO A 47 4.44 -36.90 17.73
N PHE A 48 3.38 -37.54 17.23
CA PHE A 48 3.01 -38.89 17.67
C PHE A 48 4.19 -39.87 17.53
N SER A 49 5.00 -39.73 16.47
CA SER A 49 6.23 -40.50 16.25
C SER A 49 7.26 -40.41 17.39
N LYS A 50 7.21 -39.36 18.23
CA LYS A 50 8.13 -39.10 19.36
C LYS A 50 7.45 -39.18 20.73
N ILE A 51 6.20 -39.60 20.80
CA ILE A 51 5.42 -39.55 22.05
C ILE A 51 6.06 -40.36 23.18
N GLY A 52 6.69 -41.49 22.87
CA GLY A 52 7.34 -42.35 23.86
C GLY A 52 8.51 -41.70 24.61
N THR A 53 9.22 -40.75 24.00
CA THR A 53 10.35 -40.06 24.63
C THR A 53 9.99 -38.71 25.22
N ASP A 54 9.01 -38.03 24.62
CA ASP A 54 8.80 -36.60 24.81
C ASP A 54 7.56 -36.28 25.65
N LEU A 55 6.67 -37.25 25.90
CA LEU A 55 5.48 -37.05 26.73
C LEU A 55 5.79 -36.60 28.17
N LYS A 56 7.01 -36.88 28.66
CA LYS A 56 7.50 -36.40 29.97
C LYS A 56 7.67 -34.88 30.04
N ASN A 57 7.72 -34.20 28.91
CA ASN A 57 7.92 -32.75 28.83
C ASN A 57 6.60 -31.97 28.95
N VAL A 58 5.46 -32.66 29.00
CA VAL A 58 4.15 -32.00 29.17
C VAL A 58 4.04 -31.43 30.58
N PRO A 59 3.81 -30.11 30.74
CA PRO A 59 3.58 -29.46 32.03
C PRO A 59 2.33 -30.02 32.73
N LYS A 60 2.36 -30.15 34.06
CA LYS A 60 1.26 -30.68 34.89
C LYS A 60 0.45 -29.61 35.61
N GLU A 61 0.90 -28.35 35.55
CA GLU A 61 0.38 -27.25 36.35
C GLU A 61 -0.98 -26.73 35.85
N LYS A 62 -1.33 -27.01 34.59
CA LYS A 62 -2.55 -26.57 33.94
C LYS A 62 -3.27 -27.76 33.29
N PRO A 63 -4.60 -27.67 33.09
CA PRO A 63 -5.33 -28.64 32.30
C PRO A 63 -4.71 -28.80 30.90
N VAL A 64 -4.53 -30.04 30.46
CA VAL A 64 -3.86 -30.40 29.21
C VAL A 64 -4.92 -30.77 28.17
N TYR A 65 -4.95 -30.07 27.06
CA TYR A 65 -5.79 -30.40 25.91
C TYR A 65 -4.92 -31.01 24.83
N VAL A 66 -5.23 -32.24 24.45
CA VAL A 66 -4.47 -32.98 23.44
C VAL A 66 -5.23 -32.95 22.13
N ILE A 67 -4.53 -32.64 21.05
CA ILE A 67 -5.10 -32.56 19.71
C ILE A 67 -4.18 -33.30 18.74
N CYS A 68 -4.76 -34.12 17.88
CA CYS A 68 -4.10 -34.65 16.69
C CYS A 68 -4.84 -34.16 15.44
N ARG A 69 -4.65 -34.81 14.29
CA ARG A 69 -5.33 -34.39 13.06
C ARG A 69 -6.87 -34.55 13.15
N THR A 70 -7.34 -35.74 13.49
CA THR A 70 -8.76 -36.14 13.43
C THR A 70 -9.41 -36.43 14.78
N GLY A 71 -8.62 -36.54 15.86
CA GLY A 71 -9.10 -36.81 17.22
C GLY A 71 -8.78 -38.22 17.73
N ASP A 72 -8.48 -39.17 16.83
CA ASP A 72 -8.34 -40.59 17.19
C ASP A 72 -7.08 -40.86 18.03
N LEU A 73 -5.92 -40.37 17.59
CA LEU A 73 -4.65 -40.57 18.32
C LEU A 73 -4.60 -39.76 19.62
N SER A 74 -5.28 -38.63 19.67
CA SER A 74 -5.29 -37.80 20.88
C SER A 74 -6.12 -38.41 22.00
N GLU A 75 -7.14 -39.21 21.67
CA GLU A 75 -7.93 -39.96 22.64
C GLU A 75 -7.06 -40.96 23.42
N GLU A 76 -6.29 -41.80 22.70
CA GLU A 76 -5.36 -42.78 23.32
C GLU A 76 -4.31 -42.09 24.21
N ILE A 77 -3.78 -40.94 23.78
CA ILE A 77 -2.77 -40.21 24.56
C ILE A 77 -3.38 -39.55 25.80
N VAL A 78 -4.64 -39.13 25.75
CA VAL A 78 -5.34 -38.56 26.91
C VAL A 78 -5.50 -39.63 27.99
N GLU A 79 -5.89 -40.85 27.62
CA GLU A 79 -6.00 -41.98 28.55
C GLU A 79 -4.65 -42.21 29.29
N ILE A 80 -3.55 -42.28 28.54
CA ILE A 80 -2.19 -42.45 29.10
C ILE A 80 -1.80 -41.29 30.01
N LEU A 81 -2.18 -40.06 29.67
CA LEU A 81 -1.89 -38.88 30.48
C LEU A 81 -2.73 -38.88 31.77
N GLN A 82 -4.00 -39.27 31.70
CA GLN A 82 -4.88 -39.38 32.87
C GLN A 82 -4.36 -40.43 33.86
N ASP A 83 -3.91 -41.60 33.38
CA ASP A 83 -3.24 -42.63 34.18
C ASP A 83 -1.97 -42.11 34.89
N ARG A 84 -1.29 -41.14 34.27
CA ARG A 84 -0.10 -40.48 34.83
C ARG A 84 -0.45 -39.28 35.72
N GLY A 85 -1.72 -39.06 36.03
CA GLY A 85 -2.22 -38.02 36.93
C GLY A 85 -2.26 -36.62 36.30
N TYR A 86 -2.38 -36.51 34.98
CA TYR A 86 -2.66 -35.24 34.31
C TYR A 86 -4.17 -34.98 34.26
N ASP A 87 -4.57 -33.71 34.36
CA ASP A 87 -5.91 -33.29 33.98
C ASP A 87 -5.98 -33.12 32.46
N ALA A 88 -6.03 -34.25 31.73
CA ALA A 88 -5.99 -34.27 30.27
C ALA A 88 -7.39 -34.40 29.65
N THR A 89 -7.63 -33.72 28.53
CA THR A 89 -8.90 -33.70 27.77
C THR A 89 -8.63 -33.84 26.26
N ASN A 90 -9.37 -34.73 25.59
CA ASN A 90 -9.32 -34.95 24.14
C ASN A 90 -10.13 -33.87 23.40
N VAL A 91 -9.60 -33.34 22.30
CA VAL A 91 -10.35 -32.46 21.40
C VAL A 91 -11.00 -33.30 20.29
N ILE A 92 -12.31 -33.50 20.39
CA ILE A 92 -13.10 -34.31 19.46
C ILE A 92 -13.00 -33.74 18.05
N GLY A 93 -12.71 -34.60 17.07
CA GLY A 93 -12.54 -34.24 15.67
C GLY A 93 -11.18 -33.61 15.34
N GLY A 94 -10.30 -33.46 16.33
CA GLY A 94 -8.94 -32.99 16.17
C GLY A 94 -8.82 -31.59 15.55
N TYR A 95 -7.67 -31.33 14.93
CA TYR A 95 -7.38 -30.07 14.24
C TYR A 95 -8.33 -29.83 13.06
N ASP A 96 -8.75 -30.89 12.36
CA ASP A 96 -9.66 -30.79 11.22
C ASP A 96 -11.05 -30.28 11.61
N ALA A 97 -11.57 -30.63 12.79
CA ALA A 97 -12.78 -30.02 13.31
C ALA A 97 -12.50 -28.63 13.90
N TYR A 98 -11.38 -28.45 14.61
CA TYR A 98 -11.01 -27.16 15.19
C TYR A 98 -10.90 -26.05 14.15
N LYS A 99 -10.28 -26.30 12.99
CA LYS A 99 -10.10 -25.27 11.94
C LYS A 99 -11.44 -24.71 11.42
N GLU A 100 -12.51 -25.51 11.41
CA GLU A 100 -13.85 -25.08 11.00
C GLU A 100 -14.43 -24.06 11.98
N PHE A 101 -14.05 -24.11 13.26
CA PHE A 101 -14.50 -23.16 14.28
C PHE A 101 -13.48 -22.03 14.52
N ALA A 102 -12.19 -22.30 14.37
CA ALA A 102 -11.14 -21.29 14.42
C ALA A 102 -11.23 -20.30 13.26
N SER A 103 -11.72 -20.74 12.09
CA SER A 103 -12.03 -19.88 10.95
C SER A 103 -13.30 -19.03 11.14
N VAL A 104 -14.09 -19.28 12.18
CA VAL A 104 -15.31 -18.51 12.53
C VAL A 104 -15.01 -17.36 13.48
N GLU A 105 -13.85 -17.33 14.14
CA GLU A 105 -13.23 -16.06 14.54
C GLU A 105 -12.57 -15.41 13.30
N LYS A 106 -13.40 -15.06 12.30
CA LYS A 106 -13.12 -13.86 11.54
C LYS A 106 -13.05 -12.75 12.59
N VAL A 107 -11.83 -12.37 12.95
CA VAL A 107 -11.55 -10.98 13.22
C VAL A 107 -12.14 -10.26 12.01
N GLU A 108 -13.35 -9.71 12.15
CA GLU A 108 -13.76 -8.58 11.33
C GLU A 108 -12.66 -7.55 11.58
N LYS A 109 -11.58 -7.61 10.78
CA LYS A 109 -10.64 -6.51 10.67
C LYS A 109 -11.53 -5.39 10.20
N GLN A 110 -11.95 -4.56 11.16
CA GLN A 110 -12.88 -3.47 10.97
C GLN A 110 -12.43 -2.73 9.71
N ALA A 111 -13.22 -2.83 8.65
CA ALA A 111 -12.81 -2.33 7.35
C ALA A 111 -12.51 -0.84 7.50
N LEU A 112 -11.26 -0.44 7.26
CA LEU A 112 -10.81 0.92 7.52
C LEU A 112 -11.59 1.86 6.59
N PHE A 113 -12.14 2.94 7.15
CA PHE A 113 -12.88 3.91 6.38
C PHE A 113 -11.97 5.01 5.82
N ILE A 114 -12.07 5.26 4.53
CA ILE A 114 -11.35 6.30 3.80
C ILE A 114 -12.36 7.34 3.31
N ASP A 115 -12.36 8.52 3.96
CA ASP A 115 -13.12 9.66 3.47
C ASP A 115 -12.34 10.38 2.36
N ALA A 116 -12.69 10.13 1.09
CA ALA A 116 -12.16 10.83 -0.07
C ALA A 116 -13.16 11.86 -0.65
N LYS A 117 -14.15 12.28 0.13
CA LYS A 117 -15.12 13.30 -0.30
C LYS A 117 -14.44 14.65 -0.43
N ASN A 118 -14.97 15.48 -1.33
CA ASN A 118 -14.46 16.80 -1.69
C ASN A 118 -13.05 16.83 -2.31
N LEU A 119 -12.41 15.68 -2.51
CA LEU A 119 -11.17 15.59 -3.28
C LEU A 119 -11.48 15.55 -4.79
N ARG A 120 -10.48 15.92 -5.58
CA ARG A 120 -10.49 15.88 -7.04
C ARG A 120 -9.25 15.19 -7.56
N CYS A 121 -9.32 14.67 -8.78
CA CYS A 121 -8.24 13.94 -9.43
C CYS A 121 -6.89 14.66 -9.29
N PRO A 122 -5.82 13.97 -8.82
CA PRO A 122 -5.73 12.53 -8.57
C PRO A 122 -6.05 12.11 -7.11
N GLY A 123 -6.56 13.04 -6.29
CA GLY A 123 -6.68 12.94 -4.84
C GLY A 123 -7.35 11.67 -4.30
N PRO A 124 -8.55 11.28 -4.76
CA PRO A 124 -9.19 10.06 -4.26
C PRO A 124 -8.35 8.80 -4.44
N ILE A 125 -7.77 8.60 -5.64
CA ILE A 125 -6.96 7.43 -5.95
C ILE A 125 -5.64 7.44 -5.18
N VAL A 126 -4.99 8.60 -5.09
CA VAL A 126 -3.77 8.77 -4.28
C VAL A 126 -4.04 8.41 -2.82
N LYS A 127 -5.15 8.91 -2.25
CA LYS A 127 -5.52 8.63 -0.86
C LYS A 127 -5.78 7.14 -0.61
N VAL A 128 -6.45 6.46 -1.55
CA VAL A 128 -6.65 5.01 -1.50
C VAL A 128 -5.30 4.30 -1.56
N ALA A 129 -4.45 4.62 -2.53
CA ALA A 129 -3.14 4.00 -2.71
C ALA A 129 -2.26 4.16 -1.47
N ASP A 130 -2.18 5.37 -0.90
CA ASP A 130 -1.38 5.65 0.29
C ASP A 130 -1.90 4.90 1.51
N THR A 131 -3.21 4.84 1.68
CA THR A 131 -3.81 4.08 2.79
C THR A 131 -3.49 2.60 2.63
N LEU A 132 -3.75 2.01 1.45
CA LEU A 132 -3.50 0.58 1.21
C LEU A 132 -2.01 0.21 1.33
N ARG A 133 -1.08 1.10 0.97
CA ARG A 133 0.36 0.84 1.15
C ARG A 133 0.74 0.55 2.61
N THR A 134 0.08 1.18 3.57
CA THR A 134 0.39 1.02 5.00
C THR A 134 -0.27 -0.20 5.65
N LEU A 135 -1.26 -0.80 4.99
CA LEU A 135 -2.02 -1.94 5.51
C LEU A 135 -1.35 -3.29 5.20
N GLN A 136 -1.70 -4.32 5.99
CA GLN A 136 -1.31 -5.70 5.69
C GLN A 136 -2.09 -6.25 4.48
N ASN A 137 -1.56 -7.30 3.84
CA ASN A 137 -2.30 -8.02 2.81
C ASN A 137 -3.60 -8.60 3.39
N GLU A 138 -4.62 -8.73 2.53
CA GLU A 138 -5.99 -9.13 2.87
C GLU A 138 -6.75 -8.13 3.77
N SER A 139 -6.20 -6.95 4.04
CA SER A 139 -6.95 -5.86 4.67
C SER A 139 -8.00 -5.28 3.71
N THR A 140 -9.20 -5.06 4.23
CA THR A 140 -10.30 -4.41 3.50
C THR A 140 -10.47 -2.95 3.93
N VAL A 141 -10.77 -2.08 2.98
CA VAL A 141 -11.13 -0.68 3.22
C VAL A 141 -12.47 -0.34 2.57
N ASN A 142 -13.18 0.60 3.17
CA ASN A 142 -14.36 1.23 2.57
C ASN A 142 -14.03 2.68 2.22
N VAL A 143 -14.29 3.10 0.99
CA VAL A 143 -13.96 4.43 0.48
C VAL A 143 -15.23 5.16 0.11
N GLU A 144 -15.36 6.41 0.53
CA GLU A 144 -16.39 7.33 0.06
C GLU A 144 -15.77 8.47 -0.75
N ALA A 145 -16.26 8.70 -1.96
CA ALA A 145 -15.83 9.83 -2.80
C ALA A 145 -17.03 10.54 -3.44
N THR A 146 -16.88 11.82 -3.74
CA THR A 146 -17.90 12.67 -4.39
C THR A 146 -17.47 13.14 -5.79
N GLU A 147 -16.38 12.57 -6.31
CA GLU A 147 -15.90 12.87 -7.67
C GLU A 147 -16.43 11.81 -8.63
N ASP A 148 -17.23 12.22 -9.62
CA ASP A 148 -17.88 11.30 -10.57
C ASP A 148 -16.90 10.35 -11.26
N ALA A 149 -15.70 10.83 -11.60
CA ALA A 149 -14.66 10.02 -12.24
C ALA A 149 -14.09 8.91 -11.34
N PHE A 150 -14.25 9.00 -10.02
CA PHE A 150 -13.71 8.01 -9.09
C PHE A 150 -14.22 6.59 -9.37
N ALA A 151 -15.49 6.45 -9.78
CA ALA A 151 -16.08 5.14 -10.06
C ALA A 151 -15.40 4.41 -11.23
N SER A 152 -14.96 5.12 -12.27
CA SER A 152 -14.17 4.53 -13.36
C SER A 152 -12.72 4.34 -12.95
N ASP A 153 -12.15 5.33 -12.27
CA ASP A 153 -10.73 5.34 -11.93
C ASP A 153 -10.38 4.22 -10.93
N ILE A 154 -11.25 3.95 -9.96
CA ILE A 154 -10.99 2.94 -8.94
C ILE A 154 -11.01 1.52 -9.50
N LYS A 155 -11.86 1.27 -10.51
CA LYS A 155 -11.89 0.00 -11.24
C LYS A 155 -10.56 -0.25 -11.93
N VAL A 156 -10.12 0.73 -12.74
CA VAL A 156 -8.84 0.66 -13.45
C VAL A 156 -7.68 0.55 -12.47
N TRP A 157 -7.73 1.28 -11.36
CA TRP A 157 -6.69 1.22 -10.35
C TRP A 157 -6.59 -0.17 -9.71
N CYS A 158 -7.70 -0.77 -9.29
CA CYS A 158 -7.73 -2.12 -8.75
C CYS A 158 -7.18 -3.14 -9.75
N GLU A 159 -7.65 -3.10 -11.00
CA GLU A 159 -7.16 -3.97 -12.09
C GLU A 159 -5.65 -3.84 -12.31
N ARG A 160 -5.12 -2.61 -12.33
CA ARG A 160 -3.70 -2.35 -12.61
C ARG A 160 -2.77 -2.57 -11.43
N THR A 161 -3.29 -2.58 -10.22
CA THR A 161 -2.53 -2.81 -8.99
C THR A 161 -2.68 -4.24 -8.45
N GLY A 162 -3.63 -5.00 -8.98
CA GLY A 162 -3.95 -6.36 -8.54
C GLY A 162 -4.85 -6.43 -7.29
N ASN A 163 -5.33 -5.28 -6.79
CA ASN A 163 -6.26 -5.24 -5.66
C ASN A 163 -7.67 -5.65 -6.10
N SER A 164 -8.45 -6.19 -5.16
CA SER A 164 -9.84 -6.58 -5.42
C SER A 164 -10.79 -5.41 -5.17
N LEU A 165 -11.65 -5.11 -6.14
CA LEU A 165 -12.82 -4.23 -5.94
C LEU A 165 -14.02 -5.11 -5.62
N ASP A 166 -14.39 -5.19 -4.34
CA ASP A 166 -15.40 -6.11 -3.84
C ASP A 166 -16.83 -5.58 -4.07
N SER A 167 -17.01 -4.26 -3.95
CA SER A 167 -18.27 -3.60 -4.29
C SER A 167 -18.06 -2.15 -4.71
N LEU A 168 -18.99 -1.64 -5.52
CA LEU A 168 -19.05 -0.25 -5.94
C LEU A 168 -20.51 0.18 -6.08
N GLU A 169 -20.91 1.15 -5.26
CA GLU A 169 -22.27 1.66 -5.21
C GLU A 169 -22.27 3.18 -5.34
N ILE A 170 -23.35 3.72 -5.90
CA ILE A 170 -23.56 5.17 -6.01
C ILE A 170 -24.89 5.49 -5.36
N GLN A 171 -24.86 6.27 -4.28
CA GLN A 171 -26.03 6.67 -3.51
C GLN A 171 -25.91 8.15 -3.17
N ASP A 172 -26.94 8.95 -3.50
CA ASP A 172 -27.02 10.38 -3.16
C ASP A 172 -25.80 11.21 -3.59
N GLY A 173 -25.19 10.88 -4.74
CA GLY A 173 -23.99 11.55 -5.24
C GLY A 173 -22.69 11.17 -4.51
N ILE A 174 -22.74 10.16 -3.65
CA ILE A 174 -21.58 9.56 -2.98
C ILE A 174 -21.31 8.20 -3.60
N ILE A 175 -20.08 8.01 -4.07
CA ILE A 175 -19.57 6.75 -4.57
C ILE A 175 -18.93 6.01 -3.40
N LYS A 176 -19.43 4.81 -3.11
CA LYS A 176 -18.94 3.91 -2.06
C LYS A 176 -18.23 2.74 -2.71
N ALA A 177 -16.95 2.54 -2.41
CA ALA A 177 -16.15 1.42 -2.92
C ALA A 177 -15.61 0.59 -1.77
N LYS A 178 -15.76 -0.73 -1.83
CA LYS A 178 -15.11 -1.67 -0.91
C LYS A 178 -13.95 -2.34 -1.62
N ILE A 179 -12.75 -2.23 -1.06
CA ILE A 179 -11.52 -2.70 -1.70
C ILE A 179 -10.78 -3.60 -0.73
N THR A 180 -10.35 -4.77 -1.20
CA THR A 180 -9.47 -5.65 -0.44
C THR A 180 -8.07 -5.63 -1.04
N LYS A 181 -7.08 -5.32 -0.20
CA LYS A 181 -5.67 -5.37 -0.58
C LYS A 181 -5.28 -6.81 -0.82
N LYS A 182 -4.77 -7.10 -2.02
CA LYS A 182 -4.27 -8.43 -2.37
C LYS A 182 -2.75 -8.43 -2.42
N ASP A 183 -2.17 -9.60 -2.14
CA ASP A 183 -0.74 -9.79 -2.31
C ASP A 183 -0.39 -9.72 -3.80
N LYS A 184 0.68 -8.99 -4.14
CA LYS A 184 1.19 -8.89 -5.52
C LYS A 184 1.55 -10.27 -6.09
N LEU A 185 1.78 -11.26 -5.24
CA LEU A 185 2.22 -12.61 -5.61
C LEU A 185 1.14 -13.50 -6.27
N GLN A 186 -0.16 -13.15 -6.19
CA GLN A 186 -1.22 -14.02 -6.76
C GLN A 186 -1.78 -13.58 -8.12
N VAL A 187 -1.33 -12.46 -8.69
CA VAL A 187 -1.69 -12.09 -10.07
C VAL A 187 -0.59 -12.59 -11.04
N SER A 188 -0.25 -13.87 -10.94
CA SER A 188 0.67 -14.56 -11.84
C SER A 188 -0.09 -15.61 -12.65
N ASN A 189 -0.85 -15.15 -13.63
CA ASN A 189 -1.14 -15.90 -14.85
C ASN A 189 -1.43 -15.01 -16.08
N VAL A 190 -1.15 -13.71 -15.98
CA VAL A 190 -0.85 -12.91 -17.17
C VAL A 190 0.67 -12.84 -17.24
N ALA A 191 1.21 -13.34 -18.34
CA ALA A 191 2.62 -13.61 -18.57
C ALA A 191 3.59 -12.61 -17.93
N THR A 192 4.72 -13.17 -17.49
CA THR A 192 5.99 -12.48 -17.29
C THR A 192 6.33 -11.65 -18.52
N ASP A 193 5.84 -10.42 -18.55
CA ASP A 193 6.49 -9.38 -19.31
C ASP A 193 7.32 -8.60 -18.29
N SER A 194 8.63 -8.75 -18.41
CA SER A 194 9.62 -7.73 -18.05
C SER A 194 9.40 -6.46 -18.89
N ALA A 195 8.16 -6.03 -19.09
CA ALA A 195 7.79 -4.85 -19.85
C ALA A 195 7.89 -3.65 -18.93
N ASN A 196 9.01 -2.96 -19.09
CA ASN A 196 9.18 -1.53 -18.92
C ASN A 196 7.84 -0.78 -18.90
N ASN A 197 7.37 -0.42 -17.70
CA ASN A 197 6.10 0.26 -17.48
C ASN A 197 6.27 1.57 -16.70
N ASP A 198 7.48 2.09 -16.70
CA ASP A 198 7.77 3.41 -16.17
C ASP A 198 7.08 4.48 -17.03
N LYS A 199 7.02 5.71 -16.53
CA LYS A 199 6.44 6.85 -17.24
C LYS A 199 7.47 7.96 -17.30
N THR A 200 7.64 8.58 -18.46
CA THR A 200 8.54 9.73 -18.61
C THR A 200 7.82 10.95 -19.15
N PHE A 201 7.94 12.09 -18.48
CA PHE A 201 7.38 13.36 -18.95
C PHE A 201 8.50 14.36 -19.18
N ILE A 202 8.59 14.90 -20.41
CA ILE A 202 9.40 16.07 -20.71
C ILE A 202 8.54 17.29 -20.41
N VAL A 203 8.90 18.02 -19.35
CA VAL A 203 8.23 19.26 -18.97
C VAL A 203 9.03 20.42 -19.55
N PHE A 204 8.64 20.84 -20.76
CA PHE A 204 9.22 21.98 -21.46
C PHE A 204 8.49 23.28 -21.12
N SER A 205 7.15 23.22 -21.04
CA SER A 205 6.31 24.37 -20.74
C SER A 205 6.47 24.85 -19.30
N GLY A 206 6.50 26.17 -19.10
CA GLY A 206 6.48 26.84 -17.79
C GLY A 206 5.11 27.42 -17.40
N ASP A 207 4.05 27.02 -18.10
CA ASP A 207 2.69 27.52 -17.87
C ASP A 207 2.04 26.77 -16.69
N LEU A 208 1.35 27.50 -15.81
CA LEU A 208 0.75 26.98 -14.58
C LEU A 208 -0.22 25.82 -14.84
N ASP A 209 -1.11 25.96 -15.83
CA ASP A 209 -2.14 24.98 -16.18
C ASP A 209 -1.55 23.68 -16.75
N LYS A 210 -0.56 23.77 -17.65
CA LYS A 210 0.15 22.60 -18.16
C LYS A 210 0.97 21.90 -17.08
N THR A 211 1.56 22.70 -16.19
CA THR A 211 2.32 22.16 -15.06
C THR A 211 1.41 21.40 -14.10
N ILE A 212 0.25 21.95 -13.74
CA ILE A 212 -0.75 21.26 -12.92
C ILE A 212 -1.14 19.93 -13.58
N ALA A 213 -1.47 19.93 -14.88
CA ALA A 213 -1.80 18.70 -15.59
C ALA A 213 -0.67 17.66 -15.54
N SER A 214 0.59 18.08 -15.73
CA SER A 214 1.75 17.17 -15.68
C SER A 214 1.90 16.48 -14.32
N PHE A 215 1.71 17.20 -13.21
CA PHE A 215 1.81 16.63 -11.88
C PHE A 215 0.58 15.83 -11.46
N ILE A 216 -0.62 16.17 -11.96
CA ILE A 216 -1.81 15.32 -11.79
C ILE A 216 -1.57 13.94 -12.41
N MET A 217 -1.06 13.91 -13.65
CA MET A 217 -0.71 12.65 -14.34
C MET A 217 0.41 11.90 -13.63
N ALA A 218 1.43 12.60 -13.13
CA ALA A 218 2.57 11.97 -12.45
C ALA A 218 2.14 11.30 -11.14
N ASN A 219 1.37 12.00 -10.31
CA ASN A 219 0.82 11.43 -9.08
C ASN A 219 -0.15 10.28 -9.36
N GLY A 220 -0.99 10.38 -10.40
CA GLY A 220 -1.86 9.28 -10.82
C GLY A 220 -1.08 8.03 -11.24
N ALA A 221 -0.01 8.20 -12.03
CA ALA A 221 0.87 7.10 -12.41
C ALA A 221 1.61 6.49 -11.21
N ALA A 222 2.10 7.33 -10.29
CA ALA A 222 2.76 6.87 -9.07
C ALA A 222 1.78 6.13 -8.14
N ALA A 223 0.52 6.56 -8.05
CA ALA A 223 -0.53 5.86 -7.31
C ALA A 223 -0.84 4.47 -7.90
N LEU A 224 -0.65 4.27 -9.20
CA LEU A 224 -0.70 2.96 -9.86
C LEU A 224 0.57 2.10 -9.64
N GLY A 225 1.51 2.58 -8.82
CA GLY A 225 2.75 1.88 -8.51
C GLY A 225 3.79 1.92 -9.63
N ARG A 226 3.70 2.90 -10.55
CA ARG A 226 4.65 3.07 -11.66
C ARG A 226 5.78 4.01 -11.23
N ASN A 227 7.00 3.75 -11.67
CA ASN A 227 8.06 4.72 -11.53
C ASN A 227 7.85 5.85 -12.54
N VAL A 228 7.98 7.09 -12.10
CA VAL A 228 7.77 8.26 -12.95
C VAL A 228 9.04 9.11 -12.93
N THR A 229 9.50 9.50 -14.12
CA THR A 229 10.61 10.45 -14.30
C THR A 229 10.10 11.69 -15.03
N MET A 230 10.20 12.85 -14.40
CA MET A 230 9.84 14.14 -14.98
C MET A 230 11.13 14.91 -15.30
N PHE A 231 11.38 15.16 -16.58
CA PHE A 231 12.56 15.89 -17.07
C PHE A 231 12.19 17.34 -17.41
N PHE A 232 12.68 18.28 -16.60
CA PHE A 232 12.39 19.70 -16.72
C PHE A 232 13.47 20.38 -17.55
N THR A 233 13.06 21.00 -18.65
CA THR A 233 13.97 21.67 -19.59
C THR A 233 13.40 23.03 -19.99
N PHE A 234 14.25 23.95 -20.43
CA PHE A 234 13.85 25.32 -20.81
C PHE A 234 12.91 25.97 -19.77
N TRP A 235 11.70 26.40 -20.18
CA TRP A 235 10.77 27.14 -19.33
C TRP A 235 10.29 26.33 -18.14
N GLY A 236 10.22 25.00 -18.27
CA GLY A 236 9.86 24.08 -17.20
C GLY A 236 10.81 24.14 -16.00
N LEU A 237 12.08 24.53 -16.19
CA LEU A 237 13.01 24.72 -15.06
C LEU A 237 12.52 25.76 -14.04
N ASN A 238 11.71 26.74 -14.47
CA ASN A 238 11.18 27.76 -13.55
C ASN A 238 10.21 27.18 -12.50
N ILE A 239 9.63 26.02 -12.78
CA ILE A 239 8.76 25.27 -11.85
C ILE A 239 9.58 24.78 -10.65
N LEU A 240 10.80 24.30 -10.92
CA LEU A 240 11.71 23.75 -9.91
C LEU A 240 12.47 24.82 -9.11
N ARG A 241 12.39 26.11 -9.52
CA ARG A 241 13.09 27.18 -8.81
C ARG A 241 12.49 27.40 -7.43
N SER A 242 13.33 27.40 -6.40
CA SER A 242 12.94 27.74 -5.05
C SER A 242 12.43 29.19 -4.96
N ALA A 243 11.40 29.40 -4.15
CA ALA A 243 10.93 30.75 -3.83
C ALA A 243 11.96 31.52 -2.97
N LYS A 244 12.83 30.80 -2.24
CA LYS A 244 13.89 31.40 -1.42
C LYS A 244 15.06 31.84 -2.32
N LYS A 245 15.64 33.00 -2.03
CA LYS A 245 16.81 33.50 -2.76
C LYS A 245 18.07 32.78 -2.26
N ALA A 246 18.73 32.04 -3.13
CA ALA A 246 20.08 31.54 -2.88
C ALA A 246 21.13 32.61 -3.22
N LYS A 247 22.24 32.64 -2.48
CA LYS A 247 23.40 33.47 -2.79
C LYS A 247 24.30 32.71 -3.76
N VAL A 248 24.22 33.03 -5.04
CA VAL A 248 25.00 32.37 -6.10
C VAL A 248 25.75 33.41 -6.94
N ARG A 249 26.94 33.03 -7.41
CA ARG A 249 27.73 33.87 -8.33
C ARG A 249 27.20 33.69 -9.75
N LYS A 250 26.94 34.81 -10.41
CA LYS A 250 26.36 34.88 -11.75
C LYS A 250 26.96 36.04 -12.53
N ASP A 251 27.09 35.83 -13.83
CA ASP A 251 27.50 36.86 -14.78
C ASP A 251 26.34 37.82 -15.07
N PHE A 252 26.65 38.94 -15.74
CA PHE A 252 25.67 40.00 -15.99
C PHE A 252 24.42 39.50 -16.73
N ILE A 253 24.61 38.69 -17.78
CA ILE A 253 23.52 38.11 -18.58
C ILE A 253 22.69 37.14 -17.74
N GLU A 254 23.33 36.25 -16.98
CA GLU A 254 22.66 35.30 -16.09
C GLU A 254 21.82 35.99 -15.00
N LYS A 255 22.32 37.12 -14.46
CA LYS A 255 21.55 37.95 -13.51
C LYS A 255 20.29 38.54 -14.16
N MET A 256 20.40 39.00 -15.40
CA MET A 256 19.26 39.53 -16.16
C MET A 256 18.20 38.45 -16.41
N PHE A 257 18.59 37.28 -16.93
CA PHE A 257 17.67 36.15 -17.08
C PHE A 257 17.03 35.75 -15.75
N GLY A 258 17.84 35.60 -14.70
CA GLY A 258 17.35 35.23 -13.37
C GLY A 258 16.34 36.21 -12.77
N PHE A 259 16.34 37.47 -13.18
CA PHE A 259 15.35 38.49 -12.80
C PHE A 259 14.07 38.43 -13.66
N MET A 260 14.22 38.26 -14.99
CA MET A 260 13.12 38.23 -15.94
C MET A 260 12.23 36.98 -15.79
N MET A 261 12.84 35.84 -15.45
CA MET A 261 12.14 34.56 -15.40
C MET A 261 11.40 34.34 -14.07
N PRO A 262 10.23 33.68 -14.09
CA PRO A 262 9.47 33.35 -12.88
C PRO A 262 10.31 32.61 -11.84
N ARG A 263 10.11 32.96 -10.57
CA ARG A 263 10.75 32.30 -9.43
C ARG A 263 9.71 31.49 -8.68
N GLY A 264 9.72 30.19 -8.95
CA GLY A 264 8.81 29.23 -8.37
C GLY A 264 7.39 29.29 -8.93
N THR A 265 6.63 28.29 -8.56
CA THR A 265 5.28 27.94 -9.02
C THR A 265 4.25 29.07 -8.89
N LYS A 266 4.37 29.94 -7.88
CA LYS A 266 3.42 31.05 -7.63
C LYS A 266 3.52 32.19 -8.64
N LYS A 267 4.61 32.26 -9.41
CA LYS A 267 4.84 33.30 -10.42
C LYS A 267 4.60 32.82 -11.85
N LEU A 268 4.17 31.57 -12.03
CA LEU A 268 3.86 31.03 -13.35
C LEU A 268 2.58 31.69 -13.90
N GLY A 269 2.60 32.02 -15.19
CA GLY A 269 1.44 32.50 -15.93
C GLY A 269 0.56 31.35 -16.41
N LEU A 270 -0.63 31.65 -16.92
CA LEU A 270 -1.43 30.67 -17.65
C LEU A 270 -1.04 30.64 -19.13
N SER A 271 -1.12 29.47 -19.75
CA SER A 271 -0.86 29.29 -21.19
C SER A 271 -1.83 30.11 -22.05
N ARG A 272 -3.06 30.31 -21.55
CA ARG A 272 -4.12 31.13 -22.16
C ARG A 272 -4.84 31.93 -21.07
N MET A 273 -5.40 33.07 -21.45
CA MET A 273 -6.16 33.94 -20.53
C MET A 273 -5.36 34.38 -19.29
N ASN A 274 -4.06 34.64 -19.45
CA ASN A 274 -3.21 35.09 -18.34
C ASN A 274 -3.68 36.44 -17.74
N MET A 275 -4.26 37.32 -18.56
CA MET A 275 -4.87 38.61 -18.16
C MET A 275 -3.97 39.41 -17.21
N PHE A 276 -2.72 39.64 -17.61
CA PHE A 276 -1.70 40.33 -16.80
C PHE A 276 -1.51 39.75 -15.37
N GLY A 277 -1.71 38.43 -15.21
CA GLY A 277 -1.59 37.72 -13.94
C GLY A 277 -2.89 37.61 -13.13
N ALA A 278 -4.02 38.14 -13.61
CA ALA A 278 -5.32 37.94 -12.98
C ALA A 278 -5.82 36.49 -13.17
N GLY A 279 -5.56 35.89 -14.34
CA GLY A 279 -5.97 34.52 -14.67
C GLY A 279 -5.41 33.48 -13.70
N PRO A 280 -4.07 33.41 -13.46
CA PRO A 280 -3.47 32.48 -12.49
C PRO A 280 -4.08 32.58 -11.08
N LYS A 281 -4.36 33.81 -10.61
CA LYS A 281 -4.99 34.04 -9.29
C LYS A 281 -6.41 33.49 -9.26
N MET A 282 -7.18 33.73 -10.31
CA MET A 282 -8.55 33.22 -10.44
C MET A 282 -8.58 31.70 -10.46
N ILE A 283 -7.76 31.05 -11.29
CA ILE A 283 -7.72 29.57 -11.35
C ILE A 283 -7.31 28.98 -10.00
N ARG A 284 -6.27 29.49 -9.34
CA ARG A 284 -5.88 29.01 -8.00
C ARG A 284 -7.00 29.15 -6.97
N TRP A 285 -7.77 30.22 -7.03
CA TRP A 285 -8.94 30.41 -6.16
C TRP A 285 -10.06 29.41 -6.45
N ILE A 286 -10.37 29.16 -7.73
CA ILE A 286 -11.36 28.14 -8.14
C ILE A 286 -10.91 26.75 -7.67
N MET A 287 -9.63 26.40 -7.89
CA MET A 287 -9.04 25.14 -7.47
C MET A 287 -9.24 24.91 -5.97
N LYS A 288 -8.85 25.89 -5.15
CA LYS A 288 -9.02 25.81 -3.69
C LYS A 288 -10.47 25.60 -3.28
N ARG A 289 -11.43 26.29 -3.91
CA ARG A 289 -12.87 26.11 -3.62
C ARG A 289 -13.42 24.76 -4.04
N LYS A 290 -12.87 24.17 -5.11
CA LYS A 290 -13.29 22.87 -5.64
C LYS A 290 -12.56 21.68 -5.01
N GLY A 291 -11.67 21.92 -4.04
CA GLY A 291 -10.87 20.88 -3.39
C GLY A 291 -9.77 20.30 -4.28
N ILE A 292 -9.32 21.07 -5.29
CA ILE A 292 -8.20 20.68 -6.15
C ILE A 292 -6.90 21.14 -5.47
N SER A 293 -5.96 20.22 -5.29
CA SER A 293 -4.64 20.50 -4.74
C SER A 293 -3.92 21.59 -5.54
N SER A 294 -3.24 22.46 -4.81
CA SER A 294 -2.33 23.45 -5.40
C SER A 294 -1.17 22.76 -6.10
N LEU A 295 -0.53 23.47 -7.04
CA LEU A 295 0.66 22.95 -7.71
C LEU A 295 1.77 22.60 -6.70
N GLU A 296 1.89 23.38 -5.62
CA GLU A 296 2.87 23.13 -4.58
C GLU A 296 2.61 21.79 -3.85
N GLU A 297 1.35 21.50 -3.51
CA GLU A 297 0.95 20.23 -2.90
C GLU A 297 1.15 19.06 -3.86
N LEU A 298 0.87 19.24 -5.15
CA LEU A 298 1.08 18.22 -6.17
C LEU A 298 2.56 17.87 -6.38
N ILE A 299 3.45 18.86 -6.29
CA ILE A 299 4.91 18.63 -6.36
C ILE A 299 5.38 17.84 -5.14
N GLU A 300 4.92 18.20 -3.94
CA GLU A 300 5.34 17.51 -2.73
C GLU A 300 4.83 16.07 -2.70
N SER A 301 3.55 15.85 -3.03
CA SER A 301 2.97 14.52 -3.23
C SER A 301 3.80 13.69 -4.21
N ALA A 302 4.20 14.27 -5.35
CA ALA A 302 4.99 13.56 -6.34
C ALA A 302 6.35 13.12 -5.77
N LYS A 303 7.02 14.00 -5.02
CA LYS A 303 8.28 13.65 -4.34
C LYS A 303 8.10 12.56 -3.29
N GLU A 304 7.05 12.65 -2.47
CA GLU A 304 6.71 11.64 -1.46
C GLU A 304 6.45 10.26 -2.09
N HIS A 305 5.85 10.24 -3.28
CA HIS A 305 5.63 9.01 -4.06
C HIS A 305 6.82 8.55 -4.90
N GLY A 306 7.99 9.18 -4.74
CA GLY A 306 9.23 8.78 -5.42
C GLY A 306 9.30 9.17 -6.90
N VAL A 307 8.50 10.13 -7.35
CA VAL A 307 8.62 10.70 -8.70
C VAL A 307 9.97 11.41 -8.80
N ARG A 308 10.78 11.00 -9.79
CA ARG A 308 12.10 11.58 -10.02
C ARG A 308 11.97 12.90 -10.77
N LEU A 309 12.41 13.99 -10.16
CA LEU A 309 12.45 15.31 -10.77
C LEU A 309 13.86 15.59 -11.29
N VAL A 310 14.04 15.64 -12.60
CA VAL A 310 15.35 15.79 -13.25
C VAL A 310 15.43 17.16 -13.93
N ALA A 311 16.38 17.99 -13.55
CA ALA A 311 16.66 19.27 -14.20
C ALA A 311 17.70 19.12 -15.33
N CYS A 312 17.38 19.65 -16.50
CA CYS A 312 18.26 19.65 -17.66
C CYS A 312 19.46 20.58 -17.44
N GLN A 313 20.66 20.02 -17.32
CA GLN A 313 21.90 20.76 -17.07
C GLN A 313 22.16 21.83 -18.13
N MET A 314 22.04 21.48 -19.42
CA MET A 314 22.26 22.42 -20.53
C MET A 314 21.31 23.63 -20.45
N SER A 315 20.03 23.41 -20.13
CA SER A 315 19.07 24.51 -19.97
C SER A 315 19.40 25.35 -18.74
N MET A 316 19.85 24.75 -17.64
CA MET A 316 20.29 25.48 -16.46
C MET A 316 21.46 26.41 -16.78
N ASP A 317 22.45 25.93 -17.54
CA ASP A 317 23.62 26.71 -17.95
C ASP A 317 23.21 27.90 -18.82
N ILE A 318 22.35 27.69 -19.83
CA ILE A 318 21.83 28.76 -20.71
C ILE A 318 21.07 29.83 -19.90
N MET A 319 20.25 29.39 -18.93
CA MET A 319 19.37 30.26 -18.14
C MET A 319 20.08 30.82 -16.89
N GLY A 320 21.34 30.45 -16.68
CA GLY A 320 22.13 30.84 -15.51
C GLY A 320 21.50 30.41 -14.18
N ILE A 321 20.85 29.25 -14.13
CA ILE A 321 20.24 28.70 -12.91
C ILE A 321 21.25 27.74 -12.26
N ARG A 322 21.46 27.86 -10.96
CA ARG A 322 22.33 26.95 -10.20
C ARG A 322 21.51 25.96 -9.37
N GLN A 323 22.11 24.83 -9.00
CA GLN A 323 21.42 23.77 -8.27
C GLN A 323 20.90 24.26 -6.90
N GLU A 324 21.61 25.18 -6.25
CA GLU A 324 21.22 25.77 -4.97
C GLU A 324 19.98 26.69 -5.08
N GLU A 325 19.58 27.05 -6.30
CA GLU A 325 18.36 27.80 -6.57
C GLU A 325 17.14 26.90 -6.84
N LEU A 326 17.32 25.57 -6.87
CA LEU A 326 16.24 24.62 -7.08
C LEU A 326 15.63 24.17 -5.74
N ILE A 327 14.44 23.58 -5.78
CA ILE A 327 13.84 22.90 -4.64
C ILE A 327 14.63 21.62 -4.31
N ASP A 328 14.54 21.16 -3.07
CA ASP A 328 15.21 19.94 -2.62
C ASP A 328 14.68 18.70 -3.36
N GLY A 329 15.55 17.71 -3.57
CA GLY A 329 15.21 16.44 -4.22
C GLY A 329 15.25 16.47 -5.77
N VAL A 330 15.77 17.55 -6.36
CA VAL A 330 15.99 17.62 -7.82
C VAL A 330 17.33 17.01 -8.21
N GLU A 331 17.29 16.08 -9.15
CA GLU A 331 18.47 15.49 -9.80
C GLU A 331 18.93 16.33 -10.99
N LEU A 332 20.23 16.35 -11.27
CA LEU A 332 20.77 16.93 -12.50
C LEU A 332 20.88 15.86 -13.58
N GLY A 333 20.44 16.17 -14.79
CA GLY A 333 20.48 15.22 -15.91
C GLY A 333 20.77 15.89 -17.24
N GLY A 334 21.37 15.10 -18.14
CA GLY A 334 21.51 15.45 -19.55
C GLY A 334 20.50 14.70 -20.41
N VAL A 335 20.60 14.89 -21.73
CA VAL A 335 19.76 14.17 -22.69
C VAL A 335 19.87 12.65 -22.55
N ALA A 336 21.07 12.12 -22.28
CA ALA A 336 21.29 10.68 -22.10
C ALA A 336 20.54 10.12 -20.88
N THR A 337 20.51 10.86 -19.76
CA THR A 337 19.75 10.50 -18.56
C THR A 337 18.26 10.37 -18.88
N PHE A 338 17.73 11.30 -19.69
CA PHE A 338 16.34 11.28 -20.11
C PHE A 338 16.04 10.11 -21.06
N ILE A 339 16.85 9.93 -22.11
CA ILE A 339 16.64 8.86 -23.10
C ILE A 339 16.68 7.48 -22.42
N GLY A 340 17.63 7.24 -21.51
CA GLY A 340 17.69 5.98 -20.76
C GLY A 340 16.48 5.72 -19.84
N ALA A 341 15.84 6.78 -19.32
CA ALA A 341 14.57 6.64 -18.61
C ALA A 341 13.40 6.35 -19.59
N GLY A 342 13.44 6.95 -20.79
CA GLY A 342 12.46 6.74 -21.84
C GLY A 342 12.45 5.31 -22.38
N GLU A 343 13.62 4.68 -22.52
CA GLU A 343 13.73 3.26 -22.92
C GLU A 343 13.08 2.30 -21.93
N LYS A 344 12.97 2.70 -20.65
CA LYS A 344 12.28 1.96 -19.59
C LYS A 344 10.79 2.29 -19.45
N SER A 345 10.31 3.26 -20.21
CA SER A 345 8.94 3.74 -20.13
C SER A 345 8.09 3.22 -21.29
N ASP A 346 6.87 2.81 -20.98
CA ASP A 346 5.86 2.47 -22.00
C ASP A 346 5.10 3.72 -22.51
N ILE A 347 5.21 4.85 -21.79
CA ILE A 347 4.62 6.14 -22.14
C ILE A 347 5.65 7.25 -21.93
N SER A 348 5.86 8.04 -22.98
CA SER A 348 6.64 9.27 -22.95
C SER A 348 5.83 10.45 -23.50
N LEU A 349 5.71 11.53 -22.72
CA LEU A 349 4.94 12.73 -23.10
C LEU A 349 5.84 13.96 -23.14
N PHE A 350 5.60 14.86 -24.09
CA PHE A 350 6.21 16.20 -24.15
C PHE A 350 5.14 17.25 -23.83
N ILE A 351 5.38 18.05 -22.79
CA ILE A 351 4.38 18.95 -22.17
C ILE A 351 4.86 20.40 -22.15
#